data_AF-A0A0K3C9P8-F1
#
_entry.id   AF-A0A0K3C9P8-F1
#
_cell.length_a   1.000
_cell.length_b   1.000
_cell.length_c   1.000
_cell.angle_alpha   90.00
_cell.angle_beta   90.00
_cell.angle_gamma   90.00
#
_symmetry.space_group_name_H-M   'P 1'
#
loop_
_entity.id
_entity.type
_entity.pdbx_description
1 polymer ?
#
loop_
_entity_poly.entity_id
_entity_poly.type
_entity_poly.pdbx_seq_one_letter_code
_entity_poly.pdbx_strand_id
1 'polypeptide(L)'
;NRSIMLNRTVAVGPGSRKAFELFIATDKRCQACAKRGIDLFFCSPEHQKLVWKHHKHVCGPNAHPFHFPPLSQREVDELLEQGDTPLTLDMANVDAIMRVAEPDEVQRLSALVKQPPRTVRQGIEEDFGAPSGSFSQLRSPSAFPPHQQDMLLVARESLKSAKIERKSNSFLLFDELDFWSHVAALDFVLPPRREPSNEELQKSISWSHCRHQAVVIFSLLTSRRAAKNSATVPLDLIHCAIEQYFDLVGLAVPALDEPTAAYTAHTVLAAMWDVADFKLYIHRDSSGRVVVRFSPPPSWPFTA
;
A
#
# COMPACT_ATOMS: atom_id res chain seq x y z
N ASN A 1 -22.91 4.14 -25.13
CA ASN A 1 -22.97 2.66 -25.20
C ASN A 1 -21.57 2.03 -25.06
N ARG A 2 -20.79 2.42 -24.05
CA ARG A 2 -19.46 1.85 -23.76
C ARG A 2 -19.22 1.96 -22.25
N SER A 3 -19.39 0.85 -21.53
CA SER A 3 -19.24 0.76 -20.08
C SER A 3 -17.81 0.37 -19.69
N ILE A 4 -17.40 0.84 -18.52
CA ILE A 4 -16.06 0.78 -17.92
C ILE A 4 -15.97 -0.41 -16.94
N MET A 5 -14.98 -1.32 -17.05
CA MET A 5 -14.88 -2.59 -16.25
C MET A 5 -13.53 -2.89 -15.54
N LEU A 6 -13.43 -2.78 -14.21
CA LEU A 6 -12.23 -3.24 -13.47
C LEU A 6 -12.50 -4.64 -12.90
N ASN A 7 -11.64 -5.60 -13.23
CA ASN A 7 -11.85 -7.00 -12.87
C ASN A 7 -11.61 -7.21 -11.37
N ARG A 8 -12.52 -7.89 -10.69
CA ARG A 8 -12.34 -8.34 -9.30
C ARG A 8 -11.69 -9.71 -9.37
N THR A 9 -10.42 -9.80 -8.97
CA THR A 9 -9.64 -11.04 -9.01
C THR A 9 -10.18 -12.00 -7.95
N VAL A 10 -11.20 -12.78 -8.28
CA VAL A 10 -11.57 -13.96 -7.50
C VAL A 10 -10.54 -15.03 -7.85
N ALA A 11 -9.68 -15.40 -6.90
CA ALA A 11 -8.91 -16.63 -7.00
C ALA A 11 -9.91 -17.80 -7.06
N VAL A 12 -10.21 -18.28 -8.27
CA VAL A 12 -11.18 -19.36 -8.48
C VAL A 12 -10.48 -20.68 -8.18
N GLY A 13 -10.62 -21.16 -6.95
CA GLY A 13 -10.42 -22.57 -6.64
C GLY A 13 -11.51 -23.42 -7.31
N PRO A 14 -11.23 -24.66 -7.74
CA PRO A 14 -12.22 -25.51 -8.39
C PRO A 14 -13.25 -26.00 -7.36
N GLY A 15 -14.40 -25.33 -7.21
CA GLY A 15 -15.53 -25.94 -6.47
C GLY A 15 -16.67 -25.09 -5.94
N SER A 16 -16.57 -23.76 -5.81
CA SER A 16 -17.63 -22.97 -5.13
C SER A 16 -18.56 -22.24 -6.10
N ARG A 17 -19.69 -22.87 -6.43
CA ARG A 17 -20.84 -22.20 -7.07
C ARG A 17 -21.67 -21.47 -6.00
N LYS A 18 -22.12 -20.26 -6.36
CA LYS A 18 -23.21 -19.42 -5.79
C LYS A 18 -22.77 -18.25 -4.89
N ALA A 19 -22.62 -17.07 -5.49
CA ALA A 19 -23.30 -15.83 -5.08
C ALA A 19 -23.15 -14.76 -6.19
N PHE A 20 -24.28 -14.40 -6.83
CA PHE A 20 -24.52 -13.22 -7.68
C PHE A 20 -23.35 -12.72 -8.54
N GLU A 21 -23.14 -13.41 -9.67
CA GLU A 21 -22.20 -13.06 -10.73
C GLU A 21 -22.87 -12.17 -11.78
N LEU A 22 -22.45 -10.90 -11.87
CA LEU A 22 -22.44 -10.17 -13.14
C LEU A 22 -21.01 -9.70 -13.41
N PHE A 23 -20.09 -10.67 -13.49
CA PHE A 23 -18.73 -10.47 -13.97
C PHE A 23 -18.77 -10.34 -15.49
N ILE A 24 -18.49 -9.16 -16.03
CA ILE A 24 -18.10 -9.08 -17.44
C ILE A 24 -16.57 -9.11 -17.47
N ALA A 25 -16.02 -10.19 -18.01
CA ALA A 25 -14.59 -10.40 -18.16
C ALA A 25 -13.97 -9.30 -19.04
N THR A 26 -12.97 -8.58 -18.52
CA THR A 26 -12.07 -7.74 -19.33
C THR A 26 -10.77 -8.50 -19.57
N ASP A 27 -10.35 -8.60 -20.82
CA ASP A 27 -9.05 -9.15 -21.25
C ASP A 27 -7.94 -8.08 -21.24
N LYS A 28 -8.29 -6.82 -20.97
CA LYS A 28 -7.39 -5.67 -20.98
C LYS A 28 -6.57 -5.62 -19.70
N ARG A 29 -5.55 -6.47 -19.63
CA ARG A 29 -4.52 -6.46 -18.60
C ARG A 29 -3.22 -5.83 -19.09
N CYS A 30 -2.41 -5.32 -18.15
CA CYS A 30 -1.05 -4.92 -18.45
C CYS A 30 -0.22 -6.15 -18.87
N GLN A 31 0.06 -6.28 -20.17
CA GLN A 31 0.77 -7.45 -20.71
C GLN A 31 2.18 -7.61 -20.13
N ALA A 32 2.86 -6.51 -19.82
CA ALA A 32 4.19 -6.55 -19.22
C ALA A 32 4.17 -7.11 -17.79
N CYS A 33 3.17 -6.75 -16.98
CA CYS A 33 2.95 -7.30 -15.64
C CYS A 33 2.43 -8.74 -15.68
N ALA A 34 1.55 -9.06 -16.62
CA ALA A 34 1.02 -10.42 -16.78
C ALA A 34 2.13 -11.44 -17.08
N LYS A 35 3.13 -11.06 -17.90
CA LYS A 35 4.34 -11.86 -18.16
C LYS A 35 5.18 -12.13 -16.90
N ARG A 36 4.96 -11.38 -15.82
CA ARG A 36 5.62 -11.53 -14.52
C ARG A 36 4.68 -12.11 -13.45
N GLY A 37 3.50 -12.59 -13.82
CA GLY A 37 2.55 -13.18 -12.87
C GLY A 37 1.71 -12.16 -12.09
N ILE A 38 1.65 -10.90 -12.55
CA ILE A 38 0.78 -9.87 -11.98
C ILE A 38 -0.34 -9.57 -12.96
N ASP A 39 -1.55 -9.98 -12.60
CA ASP A 39 -2.75 -9.71 -13.38
C ASP A 39 -3.39 -8.38 -12.95
N LEU A 40 -2.87 -7.29 -13.52
CA LEU A 40 -3.43 -5.95 -13.35
C LEU A 40 -4.38 -5.61 -14.51
N PHE A 41 -5.68 -5.62 -14.23
CA PHE A 41 -6.74 -5.35 -15.20
C PHE A 41 -7.14 -3.87 -15.23
N PHE A 42 -7.57 -3.40 -16.39
CA PHE A 42 -8.13 -2.06 -16.57
C PHE A 42 -9.46 -2.12 -17.32
N CYS A 43 -10.36 -1.20 -16.97
CA CYS A 43 -11.61 -0.94 -17.69
C CYS A 43 -11.42 -0.57 -19.15
N SER A 44 -10.42 0.26 -19.39
CA SER A 44 -10.25 0.95 -20.65
C SER A 44 -8.81 1.46 -20.74
N PRO A 45 -8.31 1.71 -21.95
CA PRO A 45 -7.05 2.40 -22.14
C PRO A 45 -7.02 3.77 -21.46
N GLU A 46 -8.16 4.46 -21.34
CA GLU A 46 -8.27 5.75 -20.66
C GLU A 46 -7.95 5.61 -19.17
N HIS A 47 -8.46 4.56 -18.51
CA HIS A 47 -8.16 4.30 -17.10
C HIS A 47 -6.72 3.83 -16.89
N GLN A 48 -6.17 3.07 -17.85
CA GLN A 48 -4.75 2.75 -17.83
C GLN A 48 -3.88 4.02 -17.91
N LYS A 49 -4.25 5.02 -18.71
CA LYS A 49 -3.52 6.30 -18.81
C LYS A 49 -3.50 7.06 -17.48
N LEU A 50 -4.59 7.02 -16.70
CA LEU A 50 -4.66 7.66 -15.38
C LEU A 50 -3.61 7.10 -14.41
N VAL A 51 -3.34 5.79 -14.46
CA VAL A 51 -2.36 5.15 -13.58
C VAL A 51 -0.95 5.11 -14.16
N TRP A 52 -0.80 5.24 -15.49
CA TRP A 52 0.44 5.01 -16.20
C TRP A 52 1.61 5.87 -15.70
N LYS A 53 1.33 7.12 -15.29
CA LYS A 53 2.33 8.05 -14.76
C LYS A 53 3.19 7.39 -13.67
N HIS A 54 2.57 6.66 -12.76
CA HIS A 54 3.27 6.01 -11.64
C HIS A 54 3.52 4.52 -11.92
N HIS A 55 2.55 3.82 -12.53
CA HIS A 55 2.67 2.38 -12.82
C HIS A 55 3.88 2.05 -13.70
N LYS A 56 4.27 2.92 -14.64
CA LYS A 56 5.44 2.69 -15.51
C LYS A 56 6.74 2.39 -14.75
N HIS A 57 6.89 2.88 -13.51
CA HIS A 57 8.08 2.67 -12.69
C HIS A 57 8.17 1.24 -12.12
N VAL A 58 7.02 0.59 -11.95
CA VAL A 58 6.87 -0.73 -11.31
C VAL A 58 6.32 -1.77 -12.27
N CYS A 59 6.29 -1.45 -13.57
CA CYS A 59 5.78 -2.31 -14.62
C CYS A 59 6.88 -3.21 -15.20
N GLY A 60 6.48 -4.33 -15.82
CA GLY A 60 7.41 -5.22 -16.50
C GLY A 60 8.40 -5.86 -15.52
N PRO A 61 9.72 -5.82 -15.75
CA PRO A 61 10.72 -6.45 -14.86
C PRO A 61 10.60 -6.08 -13.38
N ASN A 62 10.06 -4.90 -13.07
CA ASN A 62 9.90 -4.39 -11.71
C ASN A 62 8.58 -4.82 -11.05
N ALA A 63 7.74 -5.58 -11.75
CA ALA A 63 6.39 -5.90 -11.29
C ALA A 63 6.36 -7.05 -10.26
N HIS A 64 7.26 -8.03 -10.40
CA HIS A 64 7.26 -9.20 -9.53
C HIS A 64 8.66 -9.82 -9.42
N PRO A 65 9.30 -9.77 -8.24
CA PRO A 65 8.84 -9.05 -7.05
C PRO A 65 8.68 -7.54 -7.33
N PHE A 66 7.77 -6.88 -6.61
CA PHE A 66 7.55 -5.44 -6.75
C PHE A 66 8.81 -4.67 -6.34
N HIS A 67 9.34 -3.85 -7.25
CA HIS A 67 10.47 -2.96 -6.97
C HIS A 67 9.98 -1.52 -6.90
N PHE A 68 10.11 -0.91 -5.72
CA PHE A 68 9.97 0.51 -5.55
C PHE A 68 11.00 1.27 -6.39
N PRO A 69 10.64 2.44 -6.96
CA PRO A 69 11.62 3.31 -7.57
C PRO A 69 12.55 3.90 -6.50
N PRO A 70 13.77 4.30 -6.90
CA PRO A 70 14.71 5.00 -6.02
C PRO A 70 14.06 6.21 -5.34
N LEU A 71 14.60 6.59 -4.17
CA LEU A 71 14.20 7.84 -3.52
C LEU A 71 14.47 9.01 -4.46
N SER A 72 13.52 9.93 -4.54
CA SER A 72 13.72 11.22 -5.19
C SER A 72 14.74 12.05 -4.41
N GLN A 73 15.39 13.02 -5.06
CA GLN A 73 16.32 13.92 -4.36
C GLN A 73 15.63 14.64 -3.19
N ARG A 74 14.36 15.01 -3.34
CA ARG A 74 13.56 15.61 -2.25
C ARG A 74 13.41 14.66 -1.07
N GLU A 75 13.03 13.40 -1.31
CA GLU A 75 12.92 12.38 -0.25
C GLU A 75 14.26 12.19 0.47
N VAL A 76 15.37 12.19 -0.27
CA VAL A 76 16.73 12.07 0.29
C VAL A 76 17.07 13.28 1.16
N ASP A 77 16.87 14.50 0.66
CA ASP A 77 17.19 15.73 1.38
C ASP A 77 16.37 15.84 2.66
N GLU A 78 15.07 15.55 2.58
CA GLU A 78 14.18 15.54 3.74
C GLU A 78 14.62 14.49 4.77
N LEU A 79 14.91 13.26 4.34
CA LEU A 79 15.40 12.22 5.24
C LEU A 79 16.67 12.65 5.96
N LEU A 80 17.66 13.19 5.24
CA LEU A 80 18.91 13.65 5.81
C LEU A 80 18.71 14.80 6.81
N GLU A 81 17.78 15.72 6.55
CA GLU A 81 17.38 16.77 7.50
C GLU A 81 16.70 16.16 8.75
N GLN A 82 15.94 15.08 8.58
CA GLN A 82 15.22 14.41 9.67
C GLN A 82 16.05 13.41 10.47
N GLY A 83 17.32 13.20 10.14
CA GLY A 83 18.11 12.08 10.68
C GLY A 83 18.09 11.94 12.20
N ASP A 84 18.00 13.05 12.93
CA ASP A 84 18.04 13.07 14.40
C ASP A 84 16.64 13.20 15.03
N THR A 85 15.58 13.22 14.23
CA THR A 85 14.20 13.27 14.72
C THR A 85 13.83 11.92 15.34
N PRO A 86 13.28 11.89 16.57
CA PRO A 86 12.78 10.65 17.18
C PRO A 86 11.65 10.03 16.34
N LEU A 87 11.77 8.73 16.07
CA LEU A 87 10.70 7.91 15.54
C LEU A 87 9.81 7.47 16.69
N THR A 88 8.63 8.08 16.79
CA THR A 88 7.58 7.61 17.66
C THR A 88 6.85 6.45 17.00
N LEU A 89 6.60 5.39 17.78
CA LEU A 89 5.77 4.29 17.33
C LEU A 89 4.32 4.76 17.34
N ASP A 90 3.61 4.61 16.22
CA ASP A 90 2.16 4.72 16.21
C ASP A 90 1.58 3.54 17.00
N MET A 91 1.17 3.79 18.24
CA MET A 91 0.66 2.73 19.12
C MET A 91 -0.62 2.08 18.58
N ALA A 92 -1.44 2.80 17.81
CA ALA A 92 -2.60 2.21 17.16
C ALA A 92 -2.17 1.22 16.07
N ASN A 93 -1.09 1.54 15.34
CA ASN A 93 -0.47 0.62 14.40
C ASN A 93 0.14 -0.60 15.11
N VAL A 94 0.91 -0.37 16.18
CA VAL A 94 1.54 -1.45 16.96
C VAL A 94 0.49 -2.41 17.50
N ASP A 95 -0.62 -1.90 18.05
CA ASP A 95 -1.72 -2.71 18.54
C ASP A 95 -2.38 -3.51 17.42
N ALA A 96 -2.56 -2.92 16.24
CA ALA A 96 -3.11 -3.59 15.06
C ALA A 96 -2.22 -4.74 14.61
N ILE A 97 -0.92 -4.48 14.51
CA ILE A 97 0.09 -5.47 14.18
C ILE A 97 0.09 -6.63 15.19
N MET A 98 0.16 -6.34 16.49
CA MET A 98 0.28 -7.37 17.53
C MET A 98 -0.91 -8.35 17.56
N ARG A 99 -2.08 -7.96 17.05
CA ARG A 99 -3.26 -8.84 16.97
C ARG A 99 -3.17 -9.91 15.88
N VAL A 100 -2.39 -9.64 14.82
CA VAL A 100 -2.30 -10.51 13.63
C VAL A 100 -0.89 -11.08 13.41
N ALA A 101 0.10 -10.63 14.19
CA ALA A 101 1.48 -11.08 14.14
C ALA A 101 1.71 -12.43 14.85
N GLU A 102 2.78 -13.12 14.47
CA GLU A 102 3.21 -14.36 15.11
C GLU A 102 3.82 -14.09 16.51
N PRO A 103 3.82 -15.08 17.43
CA PRO A 103 4.27 -14.86 18.81
C PRO A 103 5.67 -14.25 18.96
N ASP A 104 6.63 -14.69 18.15
CA ASP A 104 8.01 -14.16 18.17
C ASP A 104 8.06 -12.66 17.79
N GLU A 105 7.20 -12.25 16.88
CA GLU A 105 7.10 -10.87 16.40
C GLU A 105 6.43 -9.98 17.44
N VAL A 106 5.37 -10.49 18.08
CA VAL A 106 4.74 -9.82 19.24
C VAL A 106 5.77 -9.60 20.36
N GLN A 107 6.62 -10.58 20.63
CA GLN A 107 7.68 -10.44 21.64
C GLN A 107 8.71 -9.37 21.24
N ARG A 108 9.14 -9.34 19.98
CA ARG A 108 10.09 -8.31 19.46
C ARG A 108 9.49 -6.91 19.55
N LEU A 109 8.25 -6.71 19.08
CA LEU A 109 7.57 -5.42 19.14
C LEU A 109 7.36 -4.97 20.58
N SER A 110 6.99 -5.89 21.48
CA SER A 110 6.85 -5.60 22.91
C SER A 110 8.18 -5.18 23.56
N ALA A 111 9.31 -5.70 23.09
CA ALA A 111 10.63 -5.25 23.53
C ALA A 111 10.97 -3.87 22.97
N LEU A 112 10.68 -3.62 21.69
CA LEU A 112 10.93 -2.34 21.02
C LEU A 112 10.15 -1.18 21.68
N VAL A 113 8.87 -1.40 22.03
CA VAL A 113 8.02 -0.41 22.72
C VAL A 113 8.61 0.04 24.07
N LYS A 114 9.41 -0.81 24.73
CA LYS A 114 10.04 -0.50 26.02
C LYS A 114 11.36 0.25 25.88
N GLN A 115 11.91 0.33 24.67
CA GLN A 115 13.17 1.03 24.41
C GLN A 115 12.93 2.53 24.19
N PRO A 116 13.93 3.38 24.44
CA PRO A 116 13.83 4.79 24.09
C PRO A 116 13.59 4.94 22.57
N PRO A 117 12.87 5.98 22.13
CA PRO A 117 12.65 6.24 20.70
C PRO A 117 13.97 6.32 19.96
N ARG A 118 14.09 5.55 18.88
CA ARG A 118 15.21 5.62 17.95
C ARG A 118 15.08 6.86 17.08
N THR A 119 16.18 7.40 16.57
CA THR A 119 16.10 8.46 15.55
C THR A 119 15.81 7.87 14.16
N VAL A 120 15.39 8.70 13.20
CA VAL A 120 15.25 8.29 11.78
C VAL A 120 16.51 7.62 11.26
N ARG A 121 17.68 8.17 11.59
CA ARG A 121 18.99 7.61 11.23
C ARG A 121 19.16 6.21 11.82
N GLN A 122 18.91 6.06 13.12
CA GLN A 122 19.04 4.76 13.80
C GLN A 122 18.06 3.73 13.25
N GLY A 123 16.79 4.11 13.02
CA GLY A 123 15.80 3.23 12.38
C GLY A 123 16.29 2.72 11.02
N ILE A 124 16.78 3.60 10.15
CA ILE A 124 17.29 3.21 8.83
C ILE A 124 18.59 2.37 8.90
N GLU A 125 19.47 2.60 9.87
CA GLU A 125 20.71 1.83 10.00
C GLU A 125 20.46 0.46 10.66
N GLU A 126 19.61 0.41 11.69
CA GLU A 126 19.35 -0.80 12.49
C GLU A 126 18.31 -1.74 11.85
N ASP A 127 17.25 -1.21 11.21
CA ASP A 127 16.16 -2.03 10.67
C ASP A 127 16.58 -2.84 9.43
N PHE A 128 17.77 -2.59 8.89
CA PHE A 128 18.32 -3.29 7.72
C PHE A 128 19.59 -4.08 7.98
N GLY A 129 20.10 -4.06 9.22
CA GLY A 129 21.47 -4.48 9.48
C GLY A 129 22.48 -3.73 8.59
N ALA A 130 22.14 -2.49 8.20
CA ALA A 130 23.00 -1.69 7.34
C ALA A 130 24.23 -1.24 8.17
N PRO A 131 25.45 -1.26 7.61
CA PRO A 131 26.62 -0.78 8.32
C PRO A 131 26.42 0.66 8.82
N SER A 132 26.90 0.97 10.02
CA SER A 132 26.86 2.34 10.55
C SER A 132 27.44 3.34 9.53
N GLY A 133 26.72 4.44 9.29
CA GLY A 133 27.05 5.42 8.26
C GLY A 133 26.37 5.21 6.91
N SER A 134 25.60 4.13 6.74
CA SER A 134 24.78 3.90 5.53
C SER A 134 23.74 4.98 5.32
N PHE A 135 23.24 5.62 6.38
CA PHE A 135 22.32 6.75 6.27
C PHE A 135 22.91 7.91 5.46
N SER A 136 24.20 8.19 5.62
CA SER A 136 24.89 9.24 4.84
C SER A 136 25.02 8.89 3.35
N GLN A 137 24.90 7.62 2.99
CA GLN A 137 24.97 7.13 1.61
C GLN A 137 23.64 7.31 0.84
N LEU A 138 22.55 7.71 1.50
CA LEU A 138 21.29 8.10 0.85
C LEU A 138 21.48 9.18 -0.23
N ARG A 139 22.56 9.97 -0.14
CA ARG A 139 22.97 10.97 -1.15
C ARG A 139 23.29 10.37 -2.53
N SER A 140 23.43 9.04 -2.65
CA SER A 140 23.64 8.34 -3.92
C SER A 140 22.61 7.21 -4.09
N PRO A 141 21.36 7.52 -4.44
CA PRO A 141 20.27 6.53 -4.49
C PRO A 141 20.48 5.38 -5.48
N SER A 142 21.35 5.57 -6.47
CA SER A 142 21.77 4.53 -7.42
C SER A 142 22.72 3.48 -6.83
N ALA A 143 23.20 3.68 -5.59
CA ALA A 143 24.14 2.78 -4.93
C ALA A 143 23.47 1.60 -4.18
N PHE A 144 22.15 1.64 -3.97
CA PHE A 144 21.44 0.58 -3.25
C PHE A 144 21.26 -0.66 -4.13
N PRO A 145 21.80 -1.84 -3.77
CA PRO A 145 21.58 -3.06 -4.53
C PRO A 145 20.10 -3.49 -4.57
N PRO A 146 19.69 -4.32 -5.53
CA PRO A 146 18.30 -4.78 -5.67
C PRO A 146 17.70 -5.47 -4.43
N HIS A 147 18.53 -6.00 -3.52
CA HIS A 147 18.06 -6.61 -2.27
C HIS A 147 17.74 -5.58 -1.17
N GLN A 148 17.98 -4.28 -1.41
CA GLN A 148 17.68 -3.19 -0.47
C GLN A 148 16.35 -2.48 -0.81
N GLN A 149 15.44 -3.15 -1.52
CA GLN A 149 14.08 -2.63 -1.77
C GLN A 149 13.31 -2.38 -0.47
N ASP A 150 13.54 -3.21 0.54
CA ASP A 150 12.96 -3.01 1.86
C ASP A 150 13.51 -1.73 2.52
N MET A 151 14.76 -1.31 2.20
CA MET A 151 15.31 -0.02 2.67
C MET A 151 14.50 1.16 2.15
N LEU A 152 14.11 1.14 0.88
CA LEU A 152 13.29 2.19 0.30
C LEU A 152 11.91 2.26 0.97
N LEU A 153 11.39 1.11 1.41
CA LEU A 153 10.12 1.02 2.11
C LEU A 153 10.21 1.67 3.50
N VAL A 154 11.16 1.27 4.35
CA VAL A 154 11.33 1.86 5.70
C VAL A 154 11.81 3.29 5.65
N ALA A 155 12.64 3.68 4.70
CA ALA A 155 13.04 5.08 4.55
C ALA A 155 11.81 5.97 4.33
N ARG A 156 10.88 5.55 3.46
CA ARG A 156 9.64 6.27 3.21
C ARG A 156 8.69 6.29 4.41
N GLU A 157 8.63 5.22 5.19
CA GLU A 157 7.84 5.22 6.42
C GLU A 157 8.46 6.07 7.52
N SER A 158 9.79 6.01 7.68
CA SER A 158 10.52 6.86 8.63
C SER A 158 10.30 8.34 8.31
N LEU A 159 10.29 8.70 7.03
CA LEU A 159 9.95 10.04 6.58
C LEU A 159 8.51 10.43 6.95
N LYS A 160 7.54 9.52 6.76
CA LYS A 160 6.15 9.74 7.17
C LYS A 160 6.04 9.92 8.69
N SER A 161 6.63 9.04 9.49
CA SER A 161 6.62 9.13 10.96
C SER A 161 7.23 10.43 11.46
N ALA A 162 8.38 10.84 10.91
CA ALA A 162 9.02 12.11 11.26
C ALA A 162 8.12 13.32 10.94
N LYS A 163 7.38 13.27 9.83
CA LYS A 163 6.42 14.33 9.46
C LYS A 163 5.21 14.37 10.41
N ILE A 164 4.68 13.21 10.83
CA ILE A 164 3.59 13.13 11.81
C ILE A 164 4.04 13.73 13.15
N GLU A 165 5.23 13.37 13.61
CA GLU A 165 5.79 13.82 14.90
C GLU A 165 5.88 15.35 14.97
N ARG A 166 6.40 15.99 13.91
CA ARG A 166 6.49 17.45 13.80
C ARG A 166 5.14 18.15 13.92
N LYS A 167 4.05 17.48 13.55
CA LYS A 167 2.70 18.02 13.54
C LYS A 167 1.90 17.76 14.82
N SER A 168 2.55 17.21 15.85
CA SER A 168 1.93 16.97 17.16
C SER A 168 0.64 16.15 17.05
N ASN A 169 0.71 14.96 16.44
CA ASN A 169 -0.42 14.04 16.22
C ASN A 169 -1.53 14.51 15.26
N SER A 170 -1.27 15.53 14.42
CA SER A 170 -2.20 15.86 13.34
C SER A 170 -2.05 14.89 12.16
N PHE A 171 -3.15 14.51 11.52
CA PHE A 171 -3.13 13.74 10.28
C PHE A 171 -2.31 14.48 9.21
N LEU A 172 -1.48 13.74 8.46
CA LEU A 172 -0.82 14.30 7.28
C LEU A 172 -1.83 14.51 6.17
N LEU A 173 -1.83 15.71 5.60
CA LEU A 173 -2.54 15.96 4.36
C LEU A 173 -1.84 15.16 3.25
N PHE A 174 -2.61 14.73 2.26
CA PHE A 174 -2.10 13.95 1.14
C PHE A 174 -0.91 14.62 0.43
N ASP A 175 -0.92 15.95 0.30
CA ASP A 175 0.11 16.71 -0.40
C ASP A 175 1.42 16.84 0.41
N GLU A 176 1.45 16.35 1.66
CA GLU A 176 2.61 16.42 2.55
C GLU A 176 3.48 15.16 2.45
N LEU A 177 2.97 14.13 1.79
CA LEU A 177 3.68 12.90 1.50
C LEU A 177 3.91 12.74 0.00
N ASP A 178 5.06 12.16 -0.31
CA ASP A 178 5.39 11.79 -1.67
C ASP A 178 4.53 10.62 -2.12
N PHE A 179 4.26 10.52 -3.42
CA PHE A 179 3.42 9.46 -3.99
C PHE A 179 3.86 8.07 -3.52
N TRP A 180 5.17 7.80 -3.49
CA TRP A 180 5.69 6.50 -3.08
C TRP A 180 5.68 6.32 -1.56
N SER A 181 5.69 7.39 -0.76
CA SER A 181 5.46 7.31 0.68
C SER A 181 4.04 6.88 1.00
N HIS A 182 3.05 7.34 0.22
CA HIS A 182 1.68 6.83 0.33
C HIS A 182 1.58 5.33 0.03
N VAL A 183 2.22 4.87 -1.06
CA VAL A 183 2.25 3.45 -1.41
C VAL A 183 2.95 2.63 -0.32
N ALA A 184 4.09 3.11 0.20
CA ALA A 184 4.84 2.47 1.27
C ALA A 184 4.05 2.38 2.58
N ALA A 185 3.28 3.42 2.92
CA ALA A 185 2.53 3.47 4.17
C ALA A 185 1.54 2.30 4.32
N LEU A 186 1.01 1.75 3.21
CA LEU A 186 0.07 0.63 3.25
C LEU A 186 0.72 -0.71 3.60
N ASP A 187 2.03 -0.85 3.41
CA ASP A 187 2.77 -2.06 3.79
C ASP A 187 3.00 -2.11 5.31
N PHE A 188 3.05 -0.98 6.01
CA PHE A 188 3.34 -0.91 7.46
C PHE A 188 2.12 -1.00 8.37
N VAL A 189 0.91 -0.93 7.79
CA VAL A 189 -0.34 -1.05 8.56
C VAL A 189 -0.74 -2.51 8.78
N LEU A 190 -0.03 -3.42 8.13
CA LEU A 190 -0.20 -4.86 8.22
C LEU A 190 1.12 -5.45 8.73
N PRO A 191 1.10 -6.62 9.40
CA PRO A 191 2.16 -7.04 10.31
C PRO A 191 3.57 -6.93 9.69
N PRO A 192 4.53 -6.26 10.36
CA PRO A 192 5.85 -5.96 9.89
C PRO A 192 6.66 -7.23 9.69
N ARG A 193 7.36 -7.28 8.57
CA ARG A 193 8.18 -8.43 8.21
C ARG A 193 9.51 -8.41 8.96
N ARG A 194 9.96 -9.61 9.34
CA ARG A 194 11.32 -9.92 9.81
C ARG A 194 12.40 -9.51 8.80
N GLU A 195 13.63 -9.44 9.32
CA GLU A 195 14.88 -9.51 8.55
C GLU A 195 14.90 -10.73 7.61
N PRO A 196 15.44 -10.60 6.40
CA PRO A 196 15.15 -11.52 5.31
C PRO A 196 15.80 -12.91 5.48
N SER A 197 14.97 -13.92 5.72
CA SER A 197 15.30 -15.31 5.37
C SER A 197 14.82 -15.65 3.93
N ASN A 198 15.37 -16.70 3.31
CA ASN A 198 15.00 -17.13 1.94
C ASN A 198 13.51 -17.45 1.75
N GLU A 199 12.79 -17.78 2.82
CA GLU A 199 11.35 -18.10 2.81
C GLU A 199 10.46 -16.83 2.74
N GLU A 200 11.02 -15.65 3.08
CA GLU A 200 10.30 -14.38 3.18
C GLU A 200 10.40 -13.52 1.91
N LEU A 201 11.40 -13.75 1.06
CA LEU A 201 11.40 -13.29 -0.33
C LEU A 201 10.13 -13.79 -1.05
N GLN A 202 9.69 -15.00 -0.72
CA GLN A 202 8.44 -15.62 -1.19
C GLN A 202 7.18 -14.88 -0.70
N LYS A 203 7.22 -14.32 0.52
CA LYS A 203 6.14 -13.45 1.03
C LYS A 203 6.19 -12.07 0.36
N SER A 204 7.36 -11.49 0.06
CA SER A 204 7.48 -10.17 -0.61
C SER A 204 6.94 -10.25 -2.05
N ILE A 205 7.13 -11.41 -2.68
CA ILE A 205 6.48 -11.84 -3.92
C ILE A 205 4.94 -11.81 -3.76
N SER A 206 4.34 -12.43 -2.73
CA SER A 206 2.87 -12.45 -2.59
C SER A 206 2.23 -11.07 -2.44
N TRP A 207 2.95 -10.10 -1.90
CA TRP A 207 2.50 -8.71 -1.73
C TRP A 207 2.57 -7.83 -2.97
N SER A 208 3.19 -8.32 -4.04
CA SER A 208 3.32 -7.55 -5.29
C SER A 208 1.96 -7.13 -5.83
N HIS A 209 0.92 -7.96 -5.67
CA HIS A 209 -0.45 -7.62 -6.08
C HIS A 209 -1.02 -6.45 -5.25
N CYS A 210 -0.90 -6.49 -3.93
CA CYS A 210 -1.37 -5.43 -3.04
C CYS A 210 -0.66 -4.10 -3.35
N ARG A 211 0.66 -4.11 -3.57
CA ARG A 211 1.44 -2.92 -3.93
C ARG A 211 1.04 -2.34 -5.29
N HIS A 212 0.78 -3.18 -6.29
CA HIS A 212 0.23 -2.72 -7.56
C HIS A 212 -1.12 -2.03 -7.37
N GLN A 213 -1.98 -2.60 -6.52
CA GLN A 213 -3.28 -2.02 -6.25
C GLN A 213 -3.18 -0.70 -5.47
N ALA A 214 -2.25 -0.58 -4.52
CA ALA A 214 -1.92 0.69 -3.87
C ALA A 214 -1.50 1.75 -4.89
N VAL A 215 -0.65 1.40 -5.87
CA VAL A 215 -0.27 2.31 -6.97
C VAL A 215 -1.49 2.76 -7.78
N VAL A 216 -2.48 1.89 -8.01
CA VAL A 216 -3.74 2.25 -8.66
C VAL A 216 -4.50 3.26 -7.81
N ILE A 217 -4.77 2.96 -6.54
CA ILE A 217 -5.52 3.83 -5.62
C ILE A 217 -4.93 5.23 -5.59
N PHE A 218 -3.63 5.34 -5.28
CA PHE A 218 -2.99 6.64 -5.15
C PHE A 218 -2.88 7.37 -6.49
N SER A 219 -2.73 6.66 -7.62
CA SER A 219 -2.73 7.32 -8.93
C SER A 219 -4.08 7.92 -9.29
N LEU A 220 -5.17 7.23 -8.95
CA LEU A 220 -6.52 7.74 -9.14
C LEU A 220 -6.77 8.95 -8.23
N LEU A 221 -6.35 8.90 -6.96
CA LEU A 221 -6.44 10.02 -6.03
C LEU A 221 -5.66 11.24 -6.50
N THR A 222 -4.39 11.07 -6.89
CA THR A 222 -3.57 12.15 -7.44
C THR A 222 -4.22 12.73 -8.70
N SER A 223 -4.71 11.88 -9.61
CA SER A 223 -5.35 12.34 -10.85
C SER A 223 -6.64 13.10 -10.58
N ARG A 224 -7.46 12.63 -9.62
CA ARG A 224 -8.72 13.28 -9.23
C ARG A 224 -8.48 14.65 -8.61
N ARG A 225 -7.48 14.79 -7.75
CA ARG A 225 -7.09 16.07 -7.14
C ARG A 225 -6.54 17.05 -8.17
N ALA A 226 -5.72 16.56 -9.10
CA ALA A 226 -5.15 17.40 -10.16
C ALA A 226 -6.20 17.85 -11.19
N ALA A 227 -7.20 17.01 -11.46
CA ALA A 227 -8.33 17.36 -12.30
C ALA A 227 -9.24 18.33 -11.54
N LYS A 228 -9.18 19.63 -11.88
CA LYS A 228 -10.12 20.66 -11.39
C LYS A 228 -11.60 20.36 -11.65
N ASN A 229 -11.91 19.24 -12.32
CA ASN A 229 -13.25 18.70 -12.55
C ASN A 229 -13.33 17.26 -12.02
N SER A 230 -14.22 17.05 -11.05
CA SER A 230 -14.52 15.78 -10.39
C SER A 230 -15.07 14.69 -11.32
N ALA A 231 -15.46 15.01 -12.56
CA ALA A 231 -15.94 14.04 -13.54
C ALA A 231 -14.84 13.16 -14.16
N THR A 232 -13.57 13.60 -14.12
CA THR A 232 -12.46 12.93 -14.84
C THR A 232 -12.09 11.58 -14.22
N VAL A 233 -12.23 11.45 -12.90
CA VAL A 233 -11.92 10.23 -12.15
C VAL A 233 -13.08 9.96 -11.20
N PRO A 234 -14.08 9.14 -11.56
CA PRO A 234 -15.24 8.87 -10.71
C PRO A 234 -14.85 8.36 -9.33
N LEU A 235 -15.53 8.79 -8.26
CA LEU A 235 -15.31 8.30 -6.87
C LEU A 235 -15.41 6.79 -6.78
N ASP A 236 -16.42 6.30 -7.45
CA ASP A 236 -16.77 4.93 -7.70
C ASP A 236 -15.60 4.08 -8.23
N LEU A 237 -14.76 4.64 -9.11
CA LEU A 237 -13.54 4.00 -9.60
C LEU A 237 -12.51 3.82 -8.48
N ILE A 238 -12.39 4.82 -7.61
CA ILE A 238 -11.50 4.80 -6.45
C ILE A 238 -12.02 3.79 -5.42
N HIS A 239 -13.32 3.76 -5.15
CA HIS A 239 -13.93 2.79 -4.25
C HIS A 239 -13.64 1.36 -4.69
N CYS A 240 -13.87 1.03 -5.96
CA CYS A 240 -13.54 -0.28 -6.50
C CYS A 240 -12.06 -0.61 -6.34
N ALA A 241 -11.16 0.35 -6.56
CA ALA A 241 -9.73 0.13 -6.39
C ALA A 241 -9.37 -0.23 -4.93
N ILE A 242 -10.03 0.41 -3.95
CA ILE A 242 -9.84 0.16 -2.52
C ILE A 242 -10.44 -1.17 -2.10
N GLU A 243 -11.66 -1.50 -2.54
CA GLU A 243 -12.27 -2.81 -2.26
C GLU A 243 -11.40 -3.96 -2.81
N GLN A 244 -10.83 -3.79 -4.00
CA GLN A 244 -9.88 -4.74 -4.60
C GLN A 244 -8.59 -4.86 -3.79
N TYR A 245 -8.08 -3.74 -3.25
CA TYR A 245 -6.91 -3.79 -2.37
C TYR A 245 -7.19 -4.63 -1.14
N PHE A 246 -8.34 -4.44 -0.49
CA PHE A 246 -8.72 -5.25 0.66
C PHE A 246 -9.01 -6.72 0.31
N ASP A 247 -9.54 -7.01 -0.88
CA ASP A 247 -9.68 -8.38 -1.38
C ASP A 247 -8.30 -9.06 -1.53
N LEU A 248 -7.31 -8.35 -2.05
CA LEU A 248 -5.93 -8.83 -2.17
C LEU A 248 -5.25 -8.99 -0.80
N VAL A 249 -5.49 -8.06 0.12
CA VAL A 249 -4.97 -8.14 1.49
C VAL A 249 -5.56 -9.35 2.23
N GLY A 250 -6.89 -9.58 2.14
CA GLY A 250 -7.53 -10.73 2.78
C GLY A 250 -7.07 -12.07 2.20
N LEU A 251 -6.60 -12.10 0.95
CA LEU A 251 -5.91 -13.25 0.34
C LEU A 251 -4.48 -13.41 0.87
N ALA A 252 -3.73 -12.31 1.00
CA ALA A 252 -2.35 -12.32 1.45
C ALA A 252 -2.19 -12.58 2.96
N VAL A 253 -3.20 -12.19 3.75
CA VAL A 253 -3.23 -12.29 5.22
C VAL A 253 -4.55 -12.96 5.64
N PRO A 254 -4.66 -14.30 5.55
CA PRO A 254 -5.91 -15.01 5.90
C PRO A 254 -6.35 -14.80 7.36
N ALA A 255 -5.41 -14.51 8.26
CA ALA A 255 -5.66 -14.25 9.68
C ALA A 255 -6.07 -12.80 9.99
N LEU A 256 -6.24 -11.94 8.98
CA LEU A 256 -6.63 -10.55 9.19
C LEU A 256 -7.92 -10.47 10.03
N ASP A 257 -7.92 -9.61 11.04
CA ASP A 257 -9.08 -9.32 11.88
C ASP A 257 -9.76 -8.01 11.48
N GLU A 258 -11.00 -7.82 11.94
CA GLU A 258 -11.78 -6.63 11.60
C GLU A 258 -11.16 -5.33 12.15
N PRO A 259 -10.63 -5.28 13.39
CA PRO A 259 -9.95 -4.08 13.90
C PRO A 259 -8.74 -3.65 13.09
N THR A 260 -7.90 -4.58 12.64
CA THR A 260 -6.72 -4.28 11.82
C THR A 260 -7.13 -3.84 10.41
N ALA A 261 -8.14 -4.48 9.83
CA ALA A 261 -8.72 -4.03 8.57
C ALA A 261 -9.33 -2.62 8.70
N ALA A 262 -9.97 -2.30 9.82
CA ALA A 262 -10.53 -0.97 10.09
C ALA A 262 -9.44 0.09 10.17
N TYR A 263 -8.36 -0.18 10.91
CA TYR A 263 -7.22 0.73 11.01
C TYR A 263 -6.57 0.95 9.64
N THR A 264 -6.33 -0.11 8.85
CA THR A 264 -5.85 -0.01 7.45
C THR A 264 -6.77 0.85 6.58
N ALA A 265 -8.08 0.62 6.70
CA ALA A 265 -9.08 1.37 5.96
C ALA A 265 -9.06 2.85 6.34
N HIS A 266 -8.91 3.17 7.62
CA HIS A 266 -8.75 4.54 8.10
C HIS A 266 -7.50 5.21 7.54
N THR A 267 -6.36 4.51 7.42
CA THR A 267 -5.15 5.07 6.78
C THR A 267 -5.41 5.44 5.32
N VAL A 268 -6.07 4.55 4.56
CA VAL A 268 -6.45 4.83 3.17
C VAL A 268 -7.45 5.99 3.10
N LEU A 269 -8.48 6.00 3.93
CA LEU A 269 -9.50 7.05 3.97
C LEU A 269 -8.94 8.41 4.40
N ALA A 270 -7.96 8.44 5.31
CA ALA A 270 -7.28 9.67 5.71
C ALA A 270 -6.59 10.33 4.50
N ALA A 271 -6.04 9.53 3.58
CA ALA A 271 -5.50 10.04 2.31
C ALA A 271 -6.58 10.57 1.35
N MET A 272 -7.86 10.35 1.65
CA MET A 272 -9.02 10.68 0.82
C MET A 272 -9.99 11.67 1.47
N TRP A 273 -9.68 12.17 2.67
CA TRP A 273 -10.65 12.85 3.52
C TRP A 273 -11.27 14.11 2.89
N ASP A 274 -10.55 14.74 1.95
CA ASP A 274 -10.98 15.93 1.21
C ASP A 274 -11.72 15.61 -0.10
N VAL A 275 -11.90 14.32 -0.42
CA VAL A 275 -12.46 13.87 -1.70
C VAL A 275 -13.97 13.59 -1.60
N ALA A 276 -14.44 13.00 -0.50
CA ALA A 276 -15.86 12.85 -0.12
C ALA A 276 -16.02 12.17 1.27
N ASP A 277 -17.24 12.16 1.80
CA ASP A 277 -17.60 11.32 2.94
C ASP A 277 -17.86 9.87 2.49
N PHE A 278 -17.22 8.92 3.16
CA PHE A 278 -17.31 7.50 2.83
C PHE A 278 -17.78 6.69 4.04
N LYS A 279 -18.61 5.67 3.80
CA LYS A 279 -18.95 4.66 4.81
C LYS A 279 -18.40 3.31 4.38
N LEU A 280 -17.55 2.73 5.21
CA LEU A 280 -17.00 1.39 5.02
C LEU A 280 -17.67 0.38 5.93
N TYR A 281 -17.84 -0.83 5.41
CA TYR A 281 -18.42 -1.99 6.08
C TYR A 281 -17.37 -3.07 6.04
N ILE A 282 -17.05 -3.57 7.23
CA ILE A 282 -16.10 -4.64 7.43
C ILE A 282 -16.90 -5.84 7.90
N HIS A 283 -16.73 -6.97 7.22
CA HIS A 283 -17.40 -8.21 7.57
C HIS A 283 -16.52 -9.40 7.16
N ARG A 284 -16.87 -10.60 7.63
CA ARG A 284 -16.27 -11.84 7.14
C ARG A 284 -17.12 -12.43 6.02
N ASP A 285 -16.47 -12.87 4.95
CA ASP A 285 -17.14 -13.63 3.89
C ASP A 285 -17.44 -15.07 4.34
N SER A 286 -18.11 -15.84 3.47
CA SER A 286 -18.46 -17.24 3.76
C SER A 286 -17.24 -18.16 3.98
N SER A 287 -16.04 -17.74 3.58
CA SER A 287 -14.78 -18.45 3.84
C SER A 287 -14.07 -17.97 5.12
N GLY A 288 -14.67 -17.03 5.85
CA GLY A 288 -14.11 -16.46 7.07
C GLY A 288 -13.11 -15.31 6.84
N ARG A 289 -12.86 -14.92 5.58
CA ARG A 289 -11.90 -13.84 5.26
C ARG A 289 -12.51 -12.47 5.50
N VAL A 290 -11.73 -11.54 6.04
CA VAL A 290 -12.17 -10.15 6.22
C VAL A 290 -12.29 -9.46 4.87
N VAL A 291 -13.39 -8.75 4.72
CA VAL A 291 -13.81 -8.07 3.51
C VAL A 291 -14.23 -6.64 3.86
N VAL A 292 -13.73 -5.67 3.10
CA VAL A 292 -14.06 -4.24 3.26
C VAL A 292 -14.84 -3.74 2.04
N ARG A 293 -15.99 -3.11 2.26
CA ARG A 293 -16.90 -2.61 1.21
C ARG A 293 -17.42 -1.20 1.50
N PHE A 294 -17.73 -0.43 0.47
CA PHE A 294 -18.38 0.89 0.62
C PHE A 294 -19.92 0.78 0.70
N SER A 295 -20.56 1.76 1.35
CA SER A 295 -22.01 1.99 1.28
C SER A 295 -22.35 3.44 0.93
N PRO A 296 -23.26 3.68 -0.05
CA PRO A 296 -23.83 2.64 -0.91
C PRO A 296 -22.71 1.94 -1.71
N PRO A 297 -22.92 0.66 -2.09
CA PRO A 297 -21.93 -0.04 -2.89
C PRO A 297 -21.63 0.78 -4.16
N PRO A 298 -20.39 0.78 -4.66
CA PRO A 298 -20.01 1.55 -5.83
C PRO A 298 -20.99 1.28 -6.97
N SER A 299 -21.46 2.33 -7.66
CA SER A 299 -22.52 2.19 -8.65
C SER A 299 -22.00 1.50 -9.91
N TRP A 300 -22.06 0.17 -9.89
CA TRP A 300 -21.60 -0.67 -10.97
C TRP A 300 -22.70 -0.83 -12.04
N PRO A 301 -22.36 -0.78 -13.35
CA PRO A 301 -21.09 -0.38 -13.95
C PRO A 301 -21.00 1.15 -14.13
N PHE A 302 -19.78 1.69 -14.06
CA PHE A 302 -19.55 3.12 -14.30
C PHE A 302 -19.89 3.47 -15.75
N THR A 303 -20.82 4.41 -15.91
CA THR A 303 -21.18 4.97 -17.22
C THR A 303 -20.27 6.17 -17.50
N ALA A 304 -19.66 6.17 -18.68
CA ALA A 304 -18.91 7.30 -19.21
C ALA A 304 -19.85 8.31 -19.87
#